data_AF-A0A8T4Z2L1-F1
#
_entry.id   AF-A0A8T4Z2L1-F1
#
_cell.length_a   1.000
_cell.length_b   1.000
_cell.length_c   1.000
_cell.angle_alpha   90.00
_cell.angle_beta   90.00
_cell.angle_gamma   90.00
#
_symmetry.space_group_name_H-M   'P 1'
#
loop_
_entity.id
_entity.type
_entity.pdbx_description
1 polymer ?
#
loop_
_entity_poly.entity_id
_entity_poly.type
_entity_poly.pdbx_seq_one_letter_code
_entity_poly.pdbx_strand_id
1 'polypeptide(L)'
;MRCSLCGEAAFYRRKFEGVDLCKRCFRKSIEDKVRATISKYKMLGPEDKIAVAVSGGKDSLALLWIMRKLKARFPLSKIIAVTIDEGIRNYRDEALSLARSLSGRLKIEHRVFSFKEFFKVTLDDIVQKTRETSRVTPCSYCGVLR
;
A
#
# COMPACT_ATOMS: atom_id res chain seq x y z
N MET A 1 -6.32 28.06 -15.82
CA MET A 1 -7.00 27.43 -14.67
C MET A 1 -6.15 27.64 -13.41
N ARG A 2 -6.70 28.17 -12.32
CA ARG A 2 -5.96 28.46 -11.07
C ARG A 2 -6.36 27.48 -9.96
N CYS A 3 -5.44 27.22 -9.04
CA CYS A 3 -5.63 26.33 -7.92
C CYS A 3 -6.59 26.95 -6.91
N SER A 4 -7.69 26.26 -6.60
CA SER A 4 -8.73 26.71 -5.67
C SER A 4 -8.22 26.95 -4.24
N LEU A 5 -7.08 26.34 -3.86
CA LEU A 5 -6.52 26.45 -2.51
C LEU A 5 -5.41 27.50 -2.35
N CYS A 6 -4.74 27.90 -3.44
CA CYS A 6 -3.57 28.78 -3.31
C CYS A 6 -3.32 29.72 -4.50
N GLY A 7 -4.20 29.77 -5.50
CA GLY A 7 -4.10 30.69 -6.64
C GLY A 7 -3.10 30.28 -7.75
N GLU A 8 -2.12 29.44 -7.44
CA GLU A 8 -1.11 28.93 -8.40
C GLU A 8 -1.70 28.19 -9.61
N ALA A 9 -0.90 27.97 -10.65
CA ALA A 9 -1.32 27.19 -11.82
C ALA A 9 -1.82 25.78 -11.41
N ALA A 10 -3.07 25.48 -11.77
CA ALA A 10 -3.65 24.16 -11.52
C ALA A 10 -3.20 23.15 -12.60
N PHE A 11 -3.00 21.89 -12.20
CA PHE A 11 -2.68 20.79 -13.12
C PHE A 11 -3.72 19.68 -13.12
N TYR A 12 -4.58 19.62 -12.09
CA TYR A 12 -5.56 18.57 -11.91
C TYR A 12 -6.89 19.15 -11.42
N ARG A 13 -7.98 18.78 -12.09
CA ARG A 13 -9.35 19.09 -11.68
C ARG A 13 -9.97 17.87 -11.01
N ARG A 14 -10.34 18.00 -9.75
CA ARG A 14 -11.07 16.97 -9.02
C ARG A 14 -12.58 17.20 -9.21
N LYS A 15 -13.12 16.58 -10.26
CA LYS A 15 -14.49 16.84 -10.75
C LYS A 15 -15.57 16.75 -9.67
N PHE A 16 -15.54 15.72 -8.82
CA PHE A 16 -16.58 15.47 -7.81
C PHE A 16 -16.62 16.52 -6.68
N GLU A 17 -15.52 17.25 -6.46
CA GLU A 17 -15.44 18.34 -5.47
C GLU A 17 -15.53 19.73 -6.12
N GLY A 18 -15.49 19.81 -7.46
CA GLY A 18 -15.44 21.09 -8.17
C GLY A 18 -14.16 21.90 -7.93
N VAL A 19 -13.07 21.27 -7.46
CA VAL A 19 -11.81 21.98 -7.13
C VAL A 19 -10.70 21.74 -8.16
N ASP A 20 -9.95 22.79 -8.42
CA ASP A 20 -8.73 22.77 -9.23
C ASP A 20 -7.50 22.83 -8.31
N LEU A 21 -6.52 21.95 -8.53
CA LEU A 21 -5.40 21.78 -7.62
C LEU A 21 -4.07 21.87 -8.36
N CYS A 22 -3.12 22.63 -7.81
CA CYS A 22 -1.70 22.55 -8.18
C CYS A 22 -1.06 21.29 -7.60
N LYS A 23 0.14 20.90 -8.06
CA LYS A 23 0.81 19.64 -7.63
C LYS A 23 0.98 19.54 -6.11
N ARG A 24 1.38 20.65 -5.47
CA ARG A 24 1.56 20.74 -4.01
C ARG A 24 0.24 20.55 -3.26
N CYS A 25 -0.79 21.30 -3.65
CA CYS A 25 -2.10 21.29 -3.02
C CYS A 25 -2.83 19.96 -3.23
N PHE A 26 -2.68 19.34 -4.41
CA PHE A 26 -3.18 17.99 -4.66
C PHE A 26 -2.58 16.99 -3.68
N ARG A 27 -1.25 16.90 -3.60
CA ARG A 27 -0.58 15.97 -2.67
C ARG A 27 -0.98 16.20 -1.21
N LYS A 28 -0.96 17.45 -0.75
CA LYS A 28 -1.38 17.82 0.61
C LYS A 28 -2.84 17.41 0.88
N SER A 29 -3.74 17.66 -0.06
CA SER A 29 -5.15 17.31 0.11
C SER A 29 -5.38 15.80 0.25
N ILE A 30 -4.57 14.96 -0.40
CA ILE A 30 -4.65 13.50 -0.25
C ILE A 30 -4.11 13.09 1.13
N GLU A 31 -2.97 13.62 1.55
CA GLU A 31 -2.39 13.37 2.89
C GLU A 31 -3.37 13.78 4.01
N ASP A 32 -4.02 14.94 3.87
CA ASP A 32 -5.02 15.42 4.84
C ASP A 32 -6.28 14.56 4.87
N LYS A 33 -6.74 14.05 3.73
CA LYS A 33 -7.88 13.12 3.68
C LYS A 33 -7.57 11.79 4.38
N VAL A 34 -6.39 11.21 4.15
CA VAL A 34 -5.98 9.97 4.84
C VAL A 34 -5.96 10.19 6.35
N ARG A 35 -5.36 11.30 6.80
CA ARG A 35 -5.35 11.66 8.22
C ARG A 35 -6.75 11.86 8.80
N ALA A 36 -7.62 12.56 8.08
CA ALA A 36 -9.00 12.78 8.50
C ALA A 36 -9.77 11.45 8.64
N THR A 37 -9.57 10.52 7.70
CA THR A 37 -10.16 9.17 7.76
C THR A 37 -9.65 8.39 8.97
N ILE A 38 -8.33 8.34 9.19
CA ILE A 38 -7.73 7.66 10.35
C ILE A 38 -8.31 8.20 11.67
N SER A 39 -8.40 9.52 11.80
CA SER A 39 -8.93 10.18 12.99
C SER A 39 -10.43 9.92 13.17
N LYS A 40 -11.22 10.08 12.10
CA LYS A 40 -12.69 9.87 12.10
C LYS A 40 -13.06 8.48 12.60
N TYR A 41 -12.34 7.46 12.15
CA TYR A 41 -12.61 6.07 12.50
C TYR A 41 -11.73 5.55 13.65
N LYS A 42 -10.94 6.42 14.30
CA LYS A 42 -10.02 6.04 15.39
C LYS A 42 -9.17 4.82 15.04
N MET A 43 -8.66 4.77 13.79
CA MET A 43 -8.01 3.56 13.26
C MET A 43 -6.68 3.26 13.94
N LEU A 44 -5.97 4.30 14.39
CA LEU A 44 -4.59 4.22 14.88
C LEU A 44 -4.42 5.11 16.11
N GLY A 45 -3.68 4.59 17.10
CA GLY A 45 -3.20 5.28 18.28
C GLY A 45 -1.79 5.87 18.11
N PRO A 46 -1.37 6.78 19.01
CA PRO A 46 -0.07 7.46 18.93
C PRO A 46 1.15 6.55 19.14
N GLU A 47 0.97 5.40 19.81
CA GLU A 47 2.04 4.45 20.16
C GLU A 47 1.93 3.12 19.40
N ASP A 48 1.02 3.03 18.43
CA ASP A 48 0.75 1.79 17.72
C ASP A 48 1.96 1.29 16.92
N LYS A 49 2.08 -0.04 16.85
CA LYS A 49 2.93 -0.73 15.88
C LYS A 49 2.09 -1.09 14.66
N ILE A 50 2.30 -0.37 13.58
CA ILE A 50 1.49 -0.41 12.37
C ILE A 50 2.18 -1.25 11.31
N ALA A 51 1.56 -2.37 10.93
CA ALA A 51 1.94 -3.14 9.77
C ALA A 51 1.20 -2.62 8.53
N VAL A 52 1.95 -2.21 7.50
CA VAL A 52 1.39 -1.80 6.21
C VAL A 52 1.65 -2.89 5.20
N ALA A 53 0.59 -3.50 4.67
CA ALA A 53 0.69 -4.46 3.58
C ALA A 53 1.09 -3.73 2.28
N VAL A 54 2.23 -4.10 1.70
CA VAL A 54 2.80 -3.49 0.50
C VAL A 54 2.91 -4.54 -0.60
N SER A 55 2.08 -4.41 -1.63
CA SER A 55 2.07 -5.34 -2.77
C SER A 55 3.08 -4.96 -3.86
N GLY A 56 3.63 -3.74 -3.81
CA GLY A 56 4.44 -3.16 -4.89
C GLY A 56 3.60 -2.34 -5.89
N GLY A 57 2.27 -2.38 -5.78
CA GLY A 57 1.38 -1.56 -6.59
C GLY A 57 1.30 -0.10 -6.09
N LYS A 58 0.96 0.81 -7.01
CA LYS A 58 0.88 2.27 -6.77
C LYS A 58 0.10 2.65 -5.50
N ASP A 59 -1.01 1.96 -5.21
CA ASP A 59 -1.90 2.25 -4.09
C ASP A 59 -1.20 1.96 -2.75
N SER A 60 -0.60 0.77 -2.63
CA SER A 60 0.12 0.34 -1.43
C SER A 60 1.41 1.14 -1.19
N LEU A 61 2.12 1.48 -2.28
CA LEU A 61 3.33 2.31 -2.22
C LEU A 61 2.99 3.76 -1.80
N ALA A 62 1.91 4.33 -2.36
CA ALA A 62 1.44 5.65 -1.98
C ALA A 62 0.99 5.66 -0.51
N LEU A 63 0.29 4.62 -0.04
CA LEU A 63 -0.10 4.50 1.35
C LEU A 63 1.12 4.46 2.27
N LEU A 64 2.13 3.62 1.98
CA LEU A 64 3.37 3.55 2.78
C LEU A 64 4.05 4.92 2.87
N TRP A 65 4.13 5.64 1.76
CA TRP A 65 4.69 6.99 1.70
C TRP A 65 3.91 7.99 2.58
N ILE A 66 2.58 7.98 2.49
CA ILE A 66 1.71 8.85 3.30
C ILE A 66 1.85 8.50 4.78
N MET A 67 1.82 7.21 5.13
CA MET A 67 2.00 6.74 6.50
C MET A 67 3.35 7.19 7.09
N ARG A 68 4.42 7.14 6.30
CA ARG A 68 5.74 7.64 6.71
C ARG A 68 5.75 9.13 7.02
N LYS A 69 4.99 9.94 6.28
CA LYS A 69 4.83 11.37 6.54
C LYS A 69 4.00 11.63 7.78
N LEU A 70 2.92 10.87 7.98
CA LEU A 70 2.08 10.99 9.16
C LEU A 70 2.83 10.61 10.44
N LYS A 71 3.72 9.60 10.39
CA LYS A 71 4.61 9.24 11.51
C LYS A 71 5.41 10.43 12.06
N ALA A 72 5.76 11.43 11.24
CA ALA A 72 6.45 12.62 11.74
C ALA A 72 5.64 13.41 12.78
N ARG A 73 4.32 13.21 12.85
CA ARG A 73 3.42 13.81 13.86
C ARG A 73 3.10 12.86 15.03
N PHE A 74 3.43 11.58 14.89
CA PHE A 74 3.21 10.53 15.89
C PHE A 74 4.52 9.77 16.09
N PRO A 75 5.54 10.41 16.71
CA PRO A 75 6.91 9.88 16.73
C PRO A 75 7.05 8.55 17.48
N LEU A 76 6.13 8.26 18.40
CA LEU A 76 6.10 7.03 19.19
C LEU A 76 5.59 5.82 18.38
N SER A 77 4.87 6.05 17.28
CA SER A 77 4.38 4.98 16.40
C SER A 77 5.52 4.27 15.66
N LYS A 78 5.41 2.95 15.52
CA LYS A 78 6.30 2.15 14.67
C LYS A 78 5.56 1.79 13.38
N ILE A 79 6.23 1.91 12.24
CA ILE A 79 5.70 1.44 10.95
C ILE A 79 6.62 0.35 10.44
N ILE A 80 6.03 -0.76 9.99
CA ILE A 80 6.70 -1.88 9.34
C ILE A 80 5.97 -2.14 8.02
N ALA A 81 6.71 -2.25 6.92
CA ALA A 81 6.18 -2.70 5.65
C ALA A 81 6.19 -4.23 5.62
N VAL A 82 5.11 -4.84 5.15
CA VAL A 82 4.98 -6.29 5.03
C VAL A 82 4.58 -6.65 3.60
N THR A 83 5.31 -7.58 3.00
CA THR A 83 4.94 -8.17 1.70
C THR A 83 4.90 -9.68 1.83
N ILE A 84 3.87 -10.32 1.28
CA ILE A 84 3.74 -11.79 1.28
C ILE A 84 4.00 -12.25 -0.13
N ASP A 85 5.08 -12.97 -0.42
CA ASP A 85 5.39 -13.63 -1.69
C ASP A 85 4.55 -14.92 -1.88
N GLU A 86 3.65 -14.94 -2.87
CA GLU A 86 2.82 -16.10 -3.17
C GLU A 86 3.56 -17.15 -4.01
N GLY A 87 4.73 -16.80 -4.57
CA GLY A 87 5.50 -17.69 -5.45
C GLY A 87 4.94 -17.80 -6.87
N ILE A 88 4.36 -16.73 -7.41
CA ILE A 88 3.92 -16.65 -8.81
C ILE A 88 5.16 -16.33 -9.68
N ARG A 89 5.55 -17.25 -10.56
CA ARG A 89 6.74 -17.07 -11.40
C ARG A 89 6.64 -15.83 -12.31
N ASN A 90 7.75 -15.09 -12.44
CA ASN A 90 7.95 -13.96 -13.38
C ASN A 90 7.02 -12.75 -13.21
N TYR A 91 6.09 -12.76 -12.25
CA TYR A 91 5.14 -11.65 -12.06
C TYR A 91 5.61 -10.66 -10.98
N ARG A 92 6.45 -11.12 -10.04
CA ARG A 92 6.56 -10.46 -8.73
C ARG A 92 7.89 -9.83 -8.38
N ASP A 93 8.92 -10.08 -9.18
CA ASP A 93 10.27 -9.57 -8.90
C ASP A 93 10.32 -8.04 -8.94
N GLU A 94 9.63 -7.43 -9.91
CA GLU A 94 9.53 -5.96 -10.02
C GLU A 94 8.77 -5.37 -8.83
N ALA A 95 7.62 -5.93 -8.50
CA ALA A 95 6.77 -5.44 -7.40
C ALA A 95 7.49 -5.52 -6.04
N LEU A 96 8.23 -6.61 -5.78
CA LEU A 96 9.07 -6.76 -4.60
C LEU A 96 10.24 -5.77 -4.61
N SER A 97 10.87 -5.56 -5.75
CA SER A 97 11.95 -4.58 -5.92
C SER A 97 11.48 -3.16 -5.59
N LEU A 98 10.31 -2.75 -6.10
CA LEU A 98 9.70 -1.46 -5.80
C LEU A 98 9.37 -1.30 -4.31
N ALA A 99 8.79 -2.33 -3.69
CA ALA A 99 8.48 -2.32 -2.26
C ALA A 99 9.75 -2.20 -1.40
N ARG A 100 10.81 -2.95 -1.72
CA ARG A 100 12.11 -2.90 -1.04
C ARG A 100 12.78 -1.54 -1.21
N SER A 101 12.83 -1.03 -2.45
CA SER A 101 13.42 0.26 -2.79
C SER A 101 12.75 1.41 -2.04
N LEU A 102 11.41 1.44 -2.05
CA LEU A 102 10.66 2.48 -1.34
C LEU A 102 10.86 2.39 0.17
N SER A 103 10.78 1.19 0.74
CA SER A 103 10.95 0.98 2.18
C SER A 103 12.35 1.39 2.64
N GLY A 104 13.39 1.02 1.88
CA GLY A 104 14.77 1.44 2.13
C GLY A 104 14.93 2.96 2.07
N ARG A 105 14.40 3.61 1.04
CA ARG A 105 14.40 5.08 0.91
C ARG A 105 13.71 5.78 2.08
N LEU A 106 12.63 5.20 2.59
CA LEU A 106 11.85 5.73 3.72
C LEU A 106 12.43 5.36 5.09
N LYS A 107 13.47 4.51 5.13
CA LYS A 107 14.06 3.91 6.34
C LYS A 107 13.00 3.20 7.18
N ILE A 108 12.14 2.42 6.51
CA ILE A 108 11.11 1.59 7.14
C ILE A 108 11.58 0.13 7.07
N GLU A 109 11.46 -0.57 8.19
CA GLU A 109 11.67 -2.02 8.25
C GLU A 109 10.72 -2.72 7.26
N HIS A 110 11.25 -3.51 6.34
CA HIS A 110 10.48 -4.28 5.37
C HIS A 110 10.66 -5.76 5.61
N ARG A 111 9.56 -6.45 5.92
CA ARG A 111 9.52 -7.91 6.08
C ARG A 111 8.85 -8.55 4.88
N VAL A 112 9.50 -9.54 4.30
CA VAL A 112 8.96 -10.36 3.23
C VAL A 112 8.74 -11.76 3.76
N PHE A 113 7.50 -12.23 3.67
CA PHE A 113 7.05 -13.58 4.01
C PHE A 113 6.73 -14.34 2.74
N SER A 114 6.62 -15.66 2.75
CA SER A 114 6.24 -16.40 1.54
C SER A 114 5.30 -17.57 1.78
N PHE A 115 4.40 -17.88 0.84
CA PHE A 115 3.55 -19.07 0.93
C PHE A 115 4.37 -20.34 1.09
N LYS A 116 5.55 -20.42 0.46
CA LYS A 116 6.46 -21.54 0.60
C LYS A 116 6.97 -21.71 2.04
N GLU A 117 7.19 -20.63 2.76
CA GLU A 117 7.62 -20.67 4.17
C GLU A 117 6.50 -21.19 5.08
N PHE A 118 5.30 -20.62 4.96
CA PHE A 118 4.14 -20.89 5.84
C PHE A 118 3.39 -22.18 5.49
N PHE A 119 3.16 -22.44 4.21
CA PHE A 119 2.29 -23.51 3.73
C PHE A 119 3.04 -24.63 2.99
N LYS A 120 4.36 -24.49 2.80
CA LYS A 120 5.21 -25.43 2.04
C LYS A 120 4.79 -25.61 0.57
N VAL A 121 3.92 -24.75 0.06
CA VAL A 121 3.45 -24.71 -1.33
C VAL A 121 3.44 -23.27 -1.82
N THR A 122 3.64 -23.08 -3.12
CA THR A 122 3.39 -21.79 -3.80
C THR A 122 1.96 -21.73 -4.32
N LEU A 123 1.51 -20.54 -4.73
CA LEU A 123 0.23 -20.42 -5.43
C LEU A 123 0.24 -21.18 -6.75
N ASP A 124 1.36 -21.17 -7.48
CA ASP A 124 1.52 -21.94 -8.71
C ASP A 124 1.35 -23.45 -8.44
N ASP A 125 1.89 -23.98 -7.33
CA ASP A 125 1.71 -25.38 -6.92
C ASP A 125 0.24 -25.71 -6.59
N ILE A 126 -0.46 -24.79 -5.89
CA ILE A 126 -1.88 -24.96 -5.56
C ILE A 126 -2.69 -25.04 -6.84
N VAL A 127 -2.50 -24.09 -7.76
CA VAL A 127 -3.23 -24.04 -9.04
C VAL A 127 -2.98 -25.28 -9.89
N GLN A 128 -1.74 -25.80 -9.91
CA GLN A 128 -1.44 -27.04 -10.60
C GLN A 128 -2.17 -28.24 -9.99
N LYS A 129 -2.23 -28.36 -8.66
CA LYS A 129 -2.88 -29.49 -7.97
C LYS A 129 -4.41 -29.44 -8.02
N THR A 130 -5.00 -28.24 -8.10
CA THR A 130 -6.46 -28.05 -8.04
C THR A 130 -7.10 -27.78 -9.39
N ARG A 131 -6.30 -27.75 -10.47
CA ARG A 131 -6.75 -27.35 -11.83
C ARG A 131 -7.92 -28.18 -12.37
N GLU A 132 -7.96 -29.47 -12.03
CA GLU A 132 -8.96 -30.42 -12.53
C GLU A 132 -10.07 -30.70 -11.51
N THR A 133 -9.81 -30.47 -10.23
CA THR A 133 -10.68 -30.87 -9.11
C THR A 133 -11.46 -29.71 -8.51
N SER A 134 -11.01 -28.47 -8.71
CA SER A 134 -11.60 -27.28 -8.10
C SER A 134 -12.11 -26.30 -9.14
N ARG A 135 -13.34 -25.80 -8.94
CA ARG A 135 -13.91 -24.68 -9.70
C ARG A 135 -13.49 -23.31 -9.17
N VAL A 136 -12.63 -23.29 -8.15
CA VAL A 136 -12.21 -22.07 -7.45
C VAL A 136 -11.06 -21.40 -8.20
N THR A 137 -11.14 -20.08 -8.35
CA THR A 137 -10.12 -19.32 -9.07
C THR A 137 -8.81 -19.21 -8.26
N PRO A 138 -7.65 -19.06 -8.92
CA PRO A 138 -6.37 -18.80 -8.24
C PRO A 138 -6.44 -17.61 -7.26
N CYS A 139 -7.20 -16.56 -7.61
CA CYS A 139 -7.38 -15.38 -6.77
C CYS A 139 -8.10 -15.68 -5.45
N SER A 140 -9.00 -16.67 -5.43
CA SER A 140 -9.71 -17.07 -4.21
C SER A 140 -8.76 -17.76 -3.22
N TYR A 141 -7.88 -18.64 -3.70
CA TYR A 141 -6.83 -19.23 -2.85
C TYR A 141 -5.84 -18.16 -2.36
N CYS A 142 -5.34 -17.33 -3.28
CA CYS A 142 -4.41 -16.25 -2.98
C CYS A 142 -4.97 -15.27 -1.94
N GLY A 143 -6.22 -14.85 -2.10
CA GLY A 143 -6.86 -13.87 -1.22
C GLY A 143 -7.13 -14.40 0.19
N VAL A 144 -7.45 -15.69 0.34
CA VAL A 144 -7.70 -16.32 1.65
C VAL A 144 -6.40 -16.60 2.41
N LEU A 145 -5.32 -16.94 1.70
CA LEU A 145 -4.03 -17.28 2.30
C LEU A 145 -3.12 -16.07 2.57
N ARG A 146 -3.52 -14.88 2.13
CA ARG A 146 -2.79 -13.61 2.31
C ARG A 146 -3.09 -12.94 3.65
#